data_AF-A0A5B0GR65-F1
#
_entry.id   AF-A0A5B0GR65-F1
#
_cell.length_a   1.000
_cell.length_b   1.000
_cell.length_c   1.000
_cell.angle_alpha   90.00
_cell.angle_beta   90.00
_cell.angle_gamma   90.00
#
_symmetry.space_group_name_H-M   'P 1'
#
loop_
_entity.id
_entity.type
_entity.pdbx_description
1 polymer ?
#
loop_
_entity_poly.entity_id
_entity_poly.type
_entity_poly.pdbx_seq_one_letter_code
_entity_poly.pdbx_strand_id
1 'polypeptide(L)'
;MGRVHQEDGIWQPGTSSNGPIRIGTGVAALHSIFFTFLESGDHVIVSEVTYEADWRLFSDLLPKRYGIEATFVDISDLAAVREAVRPNTKLIHAETIANPTTKVADVQAVAKIAHDAGAMLSIDATFTPPPMFRGLEHDADLVVHSLTKYINGHGDAMGAAVIGRAELIRGLKADVLFDVGGSISLFNAWLIMRGSVTLPLRLAQHMSTARPTAEARSTRYRGLPVAINPGASPVQTGMLCFILGIEIAENPRRFDKLARPRDRPTGGEAFGLQDGFLLEDGMTPDAVAVIAL
;
A
#
# COMPACT_ATOMS: atom_id res chain seq x y z
N MET A 1 -1.37 -22.33 -28.06
CA MET A 1 -2.63 -21.78 -28.59
C MET A 1 -3.76 -22.41 -27.78
N GLY A 2 -4.19 -21.76 -26.69
CA GLY A 2 -5.26 -22.28 -25.83
C GLY A 2 -6.61 -22.15 -26.54
N ARG A 3 -7.46 -23.18 -26.46
CA ARG A 3 -8.79 -23.17 -27.09
C ARG A 3 -9.69 -22.15 -26.38
N VAL A 4 -10.37 -21.34 -27.18
CA VAL A 4 -11.43 -20.43 -26.74
C VAL A 4 -12.67 -21.28 -26.45
N HIS A 5 -13.15 -21.27 -25.21
CA HIS A 5 -14.46 -21.83 -24.86
C HIS A 5 -15.46 -20.68 -24.90
N GLN A 6 -16.39 -20.76 -25.84
CA GLN A 6 -17.49 -19.81 -26.03
C GLN A 6 -18.78 -20.59 -25.77
N GLU A 7 -19.30 -20.52 -24.56
CA GLU A 7 -20.68 -20.91 -24.25
C GLU A 7 -21.43 -19.63 -23.86
N ASP A 8 -22.63 -19.47 -24.41
CA ASP A 8 -23.60 -18.39 -24.14
C ASP A 8 -23.28 -16.96 -24.61
N GLY A 9 -22.31 -16.78 -25.52
CA GLY A 9 -22.09 -15.49 -26.19
C GLY A 9 -21.46 -14.40 -25.31
N ILE A 10 -21.15 -14.69 -24.05
CA ILE A 10 -20.38 -13.83 -23.15
C ILE A 10 -18.92 -14.27 -23.20
N TRP A 11 -18.01 -13.31 -23.44
CA TRP A 11 -16.57 -13.57 -23.40
C TRP A 11 -16.19 -14.05 -21.99
N GLN A 12 -15.64 -15.26 -21.88
CA GLN A 12 -15.07 -15.75 -20.62
C GLN A 12 -13.55 -15.68 -20.70
N PRO A 13 -12.87 -15.01 -19.74
CA PRO A 13 -11.42 -15.02 -19.68
C PRO A 13 -10.93 -16.46 -19.49
N GLY A 14 -10.10 -16.95 -20.43
CA GLY A 14 -9.53 -18.31 -20.39
C GLY A 14 -8.68 -18.57 -19.15
N THR A 15 -8.28 -19.82 -18.93
CA THR A 15 -7.66 -20.40 -17.72
C THR A 15 -6.39 -19.72 -17.15
N SER A 16 -5.87 -18.66 -17.78
CA SER A 16 -5.00 -17.64 -17.15
C SER A 16 -5.76 -16.70 -16.18
N SER A 17 -7.07 -16.91 -16.03
CA SER A 17 -8.04 -16.11 -15.27
C SER A 17 -7.76 -16.01 -13.78
N ASN A 18 -7.06 -16.98 -13.17
CA ASN A 18 -6.91 -17.07 -11.71
C ASN A 18 -5.64 -16.38 -11.16
N GLY A 19 -4.74 -15.90 -12.03
CA GLY A 19 -3.57 -15.14 -11.60
C GLY A 19 -3.92 -13.67 -11.26
N PRO A 20 -3.04 -12.94 -10.58
CA PRO A 20 -3.33 -11.56 -10.17
C PRO A 20 -3.59 -10.63 -11.36
N ILE A 21 -4.31 -9.54 -11.12
CA ILE A 21 -4.54 -8.50 -12.14
C ILE A 21 -3.44 -7.44 -12.06
N ARG A 22 -3.06 -6.88 -13.22
CA ARG A 22 -2.07 -5.80 -13.32
C ARG A 22 -2.75 -4.56 -13.87
N ILE A 23 -2.51 -3.43 -13.22
CA ILE A 23 -3.26 -2.18 -13.40
C ILE A 23 -2.25 -1.05 -13.63
N GLY A 24 -2.66 -0.01 -14.35
CA GLY A 24 -1.76 1.08 -14.78
C GLY A 24 -1.10 1.87 -13.65
N THR A 25 -1.73 2.01 -12.48
CA THR A 25 -1.19 2.72 -11.31
C THR A 25 -1.75 2.15 -10.00
N GLY A 26 -1.11 2.47 -8.86
CA GLY A 26 -1.59 2.11 -7.52
C GLY A 26 -2.99 2.68 -7.23
N VAL A 27 -3.18 3.97 -7.49
CA VAL A 27 -4.47 4.65 -7.30
C VAL A 27 -5.57 4.02 -8.14
N ALA A 28 -5.27 3.63 -9.38
CA ALA A 28 -6.23 2.94 -10.24
C ALA A 28 -6.58 1.55 -9.67
N ALA A 29 -5.63 0.85 -9.04
CA ALA A 29 -5.90 -0.44 -8.40
C ALA A 29 -6.84 -0.30 -7.19
N LEU A 30 -6.64 0.73 -6.37
CA LEU A 30 -7.49 1.04 -5.22
C LEU A 30 -8.91 1.40 -5.68
N HIS A 31 -9.04 2.32 -6.65
CA HIS A 31 -10.34 2.66 -7.25
C HIS A 31 -11.04 1.44 -7.85
N SER A 32 -10.29 0.54 -8.48
CA SER A 32 -10.84 -0.67 -9.10
C SER A 32 -11.46 -1.60 -8.07
N ILE A 33 -10.79 -1.81 -6.92
CA ILE A 33 -11.33 -2.63 -5.83
C ILE A 33 -12.64 -2.03 -5.34
N PHE A 34 -12.67 -0.73 -5.10
CA PHE A 34 -13.87 -0.08 -4.55
C PHE A 34 -15.01 -0.03 -5.58
N PHE A 35 -14.69 0.21 -6.86
CA PHE A 35 -15.67 0.17 -7.93
C PHE A 35 -16.31 -1.22 -8.12
N THR A 36 -15.51 -2.28 -8.00
CA THR A 36 -15.98 -3.66 -8.20
C THR A 36 -16.79 -4.20 -7.01
N PHE A 37 -16.44 -3.81 -5.79
CA PHE A 37 -16.94 -4.50 -4.58
C PHE A 37 -17.84 -3.67 -3.68
N LEU A 38 -18.06 -2.38 -3.99
CA LEU A 38 -18.91 -1.50 -3.19
C LEU A 38 -20.07 -0.94 -4.02
N GLU A 39 -21.21 -0.78 -3.36
CA GLU A 39 -22.43 -0.19 -3.89
C GLU A 39 -22.86 1.03 -3.07
N SER A 40 -23.78 1.83 -3.63
CA SER A 40 -24.32 2.98 -2.91
C SER A 40 -25.01 2.55 -1.62
N GLY A 41 -24.69 3.23 -0.51
CA GLY A 41 -25.18 2.88 0.82
C GLY A 41 -24.30 1.89 1.58
N ASP A 42 -23.21 1.39 1.00
CA ASP A 42 -22.22 0.60 1.72
C ASP A 42 -21.36 1.46 2.66
N HIS A 43 -20.76 0.78 3.63
CA HIS A 43 -19.81 1.36 4.58
C HIS A 43 -18.45 0.67 4.51
N VAL A 44 -17.38 1.45 4.67
CA VAL A 44 -15.99 0.98 4.68
C VAL A 44 -15.28 1.44 5.96
N ILE A 45 -14.43 0.59 6.52
CA ILE A 45 -13.50 0.99 7.58
C ILE A 45 -12.12 1.17 6.96
N VAL A 46 -11.47 2.30 7.22
CA VAL A 46 -10.16 2.64 6.66
C VAL A 46 -9.20 2.97 7.78
N SER A 47 -7.93 2.59 7.65
CA SER A 47 -6.88 3.06 8.56
C SER A 47 -6.82 4.60 8.56
N GLU A 48 -6.80 5.22 9.74
CA GLU A 48 -6.72 6.68 9.89
C GLU A 48 -5.43 7.24 9.27
N VAL A 49 -4.35 6.45 9.34
CA VAL A 49 -3.09 6.73 8.66
C VAL A 49 -3.05 5.83 7.43
N THR A 50 -3.19 6.46 6.26
CA THR A 50 -3.22 5.80 4.95
C THR A 50 -2.70 6.76 3.89
N TYR A 51 -2.35 6.23 2.72
CA TYR A 51 -1.94 7.01 1.57
C TYR A 51 -2.98 8.10 1.21
N GLU A 52 -2.50 9.30 0.86
CA GLU A 52 -3.35 10.47 0.64
C GLU A 52 -4.45 10.22 -0.40
N ALA A 53 -4.15 9.45 -1.46
CA ALA A 53 -5.14 9.14 -2.47
C ALA A 53 -6.28 8.27 -1.91
N ASP A 54 -5.99 7.35 -0.98
CA ASP A 54 -7.01 6.53 -0.31
C ASP A 54 -7.84 7.39 0.63
N TRP A 55 -7.16 8.24 1.40
CA TRP A 55 -7.84 9.17 2.29
C TRP A 55 -8.83 10.04 1.52
N ARG A 56 -8.39 10.70 0.44
CA ARG A 56 -9.24 11.55 -0.41
C ARG A 56 -10.38 10.77 -1.08
N LEU A 57 -10.12 9.53 -1.46
CA LEU A 57 -11.12 8.67 -2.09
C LEU A 57 -12.28 8.37 -1.15
N PHE A 58 -11.97 8.00 0.10
CA PHE A 58 -12.95 7.63 1.10
C PHE A 58 -13.55 8.80 1.88
N SER A 59 -12.85 9.92 2.01
CA SER A 59 -13.35 11.09 2.75
C SER A 59 -14.21 12.04 1.90
N ASP A 60 -13.94 12.14 0.59
CA ASP A 60 -14.62 13.09 -0.31
C ASP A 60 -15.30 12.40 -1.48
N LEU A 61 -14.55 11.66 -2.31
CA LEU A 61 -15.07 11.20 -3.61
C LEU A 61 -16.22 10.18 -3.48
N LEU A 62 -16.00 9.08 -2.76
CA LEU A 62 -16.98 8.01 -2.63
C LEU A 62 -18.24 8.43 -1.85
N PRO A 63 -18.14 9.13 -0.70
CA PRO A 63 -19.33 9.63 0.00
C PRO A 63 -20.15 10.60 -0.87
N LYS A 64 -19.48 11.56 -1.50
CA LYS A 64 -20.17 12.63 -2.24
C LYS A 64 -20.82 12.17 -3.53
N ARG A 65 -20.18 11.24 -4.26
CA ARG A 65 -20.65 10.81 -5.58
C ARG A 65 -21.52 9.56 -5.54
N TYR A 66 -21.28 8.68 -4.57
CA TYR A 66 -21.89 7.36 -4.54
C TYR A 66 -22.58 7.04 -3.22
N GLY A 67 -22.52 7.92 -2.22
CA GLY A 67 -23.15 7.65 -0.91
C GLY A 67 -22.53 6.44 -0.19
N ILE A 68 -21.26 6.14 -0.48
CA ILE A 68 -20.48 5.12 0.22
C ILE A 68 -19.77 5.83 1.37
N GLU A 69 -20.08 5.44 2.61
CA GLU A 69 -19.51 6.08 3.80
C GLU A 69 -18.24 5.38 4.26
N ALA A 70 -17.34 6.12 4.89
CA ALA A 70 -16.14 5.58 5.50
C ALA A 70 -16.00 6.01 6.97
N THR A 71 -15.54 5.09 7.81
CA THR A 71 -15.06 5.39 9.17
C THR A 71 -13.56 5.19 9.21
N PHE A 72 -12.82 6.23 9.57
CA PHE A 72 -11.37 6.19 9.75
C PHE A 72 -11.05 5.82 11.20
N VAL A 73 -10.19 4.80 11.40
CA VAL A 73 -9.83 4.30 12.74
C VAL A 73 -8.34 3.98 12.82
N ASP A 74 -7.76 4.04 14.03
CA ASP A 74 -6.46 3.42 14.27
C ASP A 74 -6.58 1.90 14.09
N ILE A 75 -6.03 1.37 12.99
CA ILE A 75 -6.14 -0.05 12.66
C ILE A 75 -5.39 -0.95 13.65
N SER A 76 -4.45 -0.40 14.43
CA SER A 76 -3.75 -1.15 15.47
C SER A 76 -4.60 -1.32 16.74
N ASP A 77 -5.64 -0.51 16.92
CA ASP A 77 -6.62 -0.66 17.99
C ASP A 77 -7.77 -1.56 17.53
N LEU A 78 -7.62 -2.85 17.77
CA LEU A 78 -8.63 -3.85 17.42
C LEU A 78 -9.98 -3.64 18.12
N ALA A 79 -10.05 -2.91 19.24
CA ALA A 79 -11.32 -2.57 19.86
C ALA A 79 -12.03 -1.49 19.04
N ALA A 80 -11.32 -0.42 18.68
CA ALA A 80 -11.84 0.64 17.82
C ALA A 80 -12.30 0.11 16.46
N VAL A 81 -11.54 -0.82 15.85
CA VAL A 81 -11.94 -1.46 14.58
C VAL A 81 -13.26 -2.20 14.72
N ARG A 82 -13.48 -2.93 15.83
CA ARG A 82 -14.75 -3.63 16.10
C ARG A 82 -15.91 -2.67 16.33
N GLU A 83 -15.68 -1.58 17.05
CA GLU A 83 -16.70 -0.57 17.33
C GLU A 83 -17.15 0.19 16.07
N ALA A 84 -16.25 0.36 15.10
CA ALA A 84 -16.56 0.98 13.81
C ALA A 84 -17.39 0.10 12.87
N VAL A 85 -17.56 -1.20 13.16
CA VAL A 85 -18.37 -2.10 12.35
C VAL A 85 -19.84 -1.70 12.39
N ARG A 86 -20.42 -1.52 11.21
CA ARG A 86 -21.85 -1.26 10.96
C ARG A 86 -22.48 -2.44 10.20
N PRO A 87 -23.82 -2.61 10.24
CA PRO A 87 -24.52 -3.67 9.51
C PRO A 87 -24.29 -3.66 7.99
N ASN A 88 -23.99 -2.51 7.41
CA ASN A 88 -23.68 -2.31 5.99
C ASN A 88 -22.17 -2.23 5.70
N THR A 89 -21.31 -2.64 6.63
CA THR A 89 -19.85 -2.65 6.39
C THR A 89 -19.49 -3.75 5.41
N LYS A 90 -18.84 -3.39 4.30
CA LYS A 90 -18.46 -4.35 3.24
C LYS A 90 -16.98 -4.57 3.11
N LEU A 91 -16.18 -3.60 3.54
CA LEU A 91 -14.74 -3.63 3.36
C LEU A 91 -14.04 -3.00 4.55
N ILE A 92 -12.96 -3.63 4.98
CA ILE A 92 -11.92 -3.00 5.80
C ILE A 92 -10.69 -2.85 4.91
N HIS A 93 -10.11 -1.65 4.87
CA HIS A 93 -8.91 -1.35 4.11
C HIS A 93 -7.81 -0.78 5.00
N ALA A 94 -6.59 -1.32 4.87
CA ALA A 94 -5.44 -0.88 5.64
C ALA A 94 -4.12 -1.10 4.89
N GLU A 95 -3.08 -0.41 5.34
CA GLU A 95 -1.70 -0.69 4.94
C GLU A 95 -1.08 -1.70 5.92
N THR A 96 -0.19 -2.57 5.44
CA THR A 96 0.58 -3.45 6.35
C THR A 96 1.44 -2.61 7.31
N ILE A 97 2.09 -1.59 6.76
CA ILE A 97 2.85 -0.57 7.50
C ILE A 97 2.37 0.77 6.97
N ALA A 98 1.73 1.56 7.83
CA ALA A 98 1.13 2.84 7.46
C ALA A 98 2.20 3.91 7.19
N ASN A 99 2.05 4.65 6.10
CA ASN A 99 2.83 5.85 5.82
C ASN A 99 2.12 7.11 6.34
N PRO A 100 2.79 8.05 7.04
CA PRO A 100 4.22 8.12 7.39
C PRO A 100 4.58 7.65 8.81
N THR A 101 3.58 7.29 9.63
CA THR A 101 3.78 7.01 11.07
C THR A 101 4.36 5.62 11.36
N THR A 102 4.46 4.74 10.35
CA THR A 102 4.94 3.36 10.43
C THR A 102 4.14 2.45 11.38
N LYS A 103 2.88 2.79 11.71
CA LYS A 103 1.98 1.89 12.47
C LYS A 103 1.81 0.56 11.70
N VAL A 104 1.80 -0.56 12.41
CA VAL A 104 1.73 -1.91 11.82
C VAL A 104 0.36 -2.49 12.09
N ALA A 105 -0.33 -2.95 11.05
CA ALA A 105 -1.60 -3.65 11.19
C ALA A 105 -1.39 -5.14 11.52
N ASP A 106 -2.11 -5.66 12.51
CA ASP A 106 -2.23 -7.11 12.70
C ASP A 106 -3.24 -7.67 11.68
N VAL A 107 -2.73 -8.00 10.49
CA VAL A 107 -3.55 -8.38 9.34
C VAL A 107 -4.48 -9.54 9.65
N GLN A 108 -4.01 -10.57 10.37
CA GLN A 108 -4.85 -11.71 10.71
C GLN A 108 -5.96 -11.35 11.69
N ALA A 109 -5.65 -10.55 12.70
CA ALA A 109 -6.66 -10.11 13.68
C ALA A 109 -7.73 -9.21 13.04
N VAL A 110 -7.32 -8.31 12.13
CA VAL A 110 -8.24 -7.46 11.37
C VAL A 110 -9.07 -8.29 10.38
N ALA A 111 -8.47 -9.28 9.71
CA ALA A 111 -9.18 -10.20 8.81
C ALA A 111 -10.31 -10.90 9.55
N LYS A 112 -10.03 -11.40 10.76
CA LYS A 112 -11.04 -12.01 11.61
C LYS A 112 -12.21 -11.05 11.90
N ILE A 113 -11.94 -9.79 12.23
CA ILE A 113 -12.99 -8.80 12.49
C ILE A 113 -13.83 -8.54 11.23
N ALA A 114 -13.18 -8.38 10.07
CA ALA A 114 -13.87 -8.19 8.80
C ALA A 114 -14.79 -9.39 8.49
N HIS A 115 -14.26 -10.61 8.57
CA HIS A 115 -15.01 -11.82 8.25
C HIS A 115 -16.15 -12.09 9.24
N ASP A 116 -15.96 -11.86 10.54
CA ASP A 116 -17.02 -11.95 11.55
C ASP A 116 -18.20 -10.98 11.24
N ALA A 117 -17.91 -9.86 10.57
CA ALA A 117 -18.90 -8.87 10.14
C ALA A 117 -19.48 -9.12 8.73
N GLY A 118 -19.02 -10.17 8.02
CA GLY A 118 -19.38 -10.42 6.62
C GLY A 118 -18.77 -9.43 5.62
N ALA A 119 -17.69 -8.74 6.02
CA ALA A 119 -16.91 -7.82 5.19
C ALA A 119 -15.62 -8.49 4.69
N MET A 120 -15.00 -7.91 3.66
CA MET A 120 -13.68 -8.33 3.17
C MET A 120 -12.56 -7.51 3.80
N LEU A 121 -11.33 -8.05 3.78
CA LEU A 121 -10.12 -7.30 4.09
C LEU A 121 -9.28 -7.05 2.82
N SER A 122 -9.00 -5.77 2.54
CA SER A 122 -8.03 -5.35 1.52
C SER A 122 -6.79 -4.73 2.18
N ILE A 123 -5.60 -5.27 1.90
CA ILE A 123 -4.33 -4.79 2.42
C ILE A 123 -3.48 -4.16 1.32
N ASP A 124 -3.07 -2.90 1.48
CA ASP A 124 -1.94 -2.37 0.71
C ASP A 124 -0.62 -2.83 1.36
N ALA A 125 0.16 -3.59 0.58
CA ALA A 125 1.44 -4.15 0.96
C ALA A 125 2.59 -3.55 0.13
N THR A 126 2.42 -2.33 -0.37
CA THR A 126 3.43 -1.61 -1.17
C THR A 126 4.77 -1.49 -0.45
N PHE A 127 4.76 -1.27 0.86
CA PHE A 127 5.96 -1.17 1.70
C PHE A 127 6.53 -2.52 2.16
N THR A 128 5.77 -3.59 2.00
CA THR A 128 6.14 -4.94 2.44
C THR A 128 6.05 -5.95 1.29
N PRO A 129 6.66 -5.68 0.12
CA PRO A 129 6.58 -6.58 -1.02
C PRO A 129 7.22 -7.94 -0.68
N PRO A 130 6.79 -9.04 -1.33
CA PRO A 130 7.47 -10.32 -1.18
C PRO A 130 8.99 -10.21 -1.45
N PRO A 131 9.83 -10.84 -0.63
CA PRO A 131 9.49 -11.85 0.39
C PRO A 131 9.17 -11.31 1.80
N MET A 132 9.03 -10.00 2.01
CA MET A 132 8.95 -9.39 3.35
C MET A 132 7.67 -9.69 4.12
N PHE A 133 6.52 -9.69 3.45
CA PHE A 133 5.25 -10.06 4.06
C PHE A 133 4.29 -10.54 2.97
N ARG A 134 3.38 -11.46 3.34
CA ARG A 134 2.38 -12.00 2.43
C ARG A 134 1.03 -11.99 3.11
N GLY A 135 0.30 -10.87 2.99
CA GLY A 135 -0.99 -10.69 3.67
C GLY A 135 -2.03 -11.79 3.38
N LEU A 136 -1.98 -12.43 2.21
CA LEU A 136 -2.84 -13.57 1.89
C LEU A 136 -2.58 -14.81 2.76
N GLU A 137 -1.36 -14.98 3.27
CA GLU A 137 -1.04 -16.05 4.25
C GLU A 137 -1.61 -15.73 5.66
N HIS A 138 -2.13 -14.51 5.84
CA HIS A 138 -2.74 -13.99 7.07
C HIS A 138 -4.20 -13.57 6.86
N ASP A 139 -4.91 -14.31 6.00
CA ASP A 139 -6.37 -14.22 5.78
C ASP A 139 -6.87 -12.91 5.15
N ALA A 140 -6.00 -12.06 4.58
CA ALA A 140 -6.46 -10.97 3.72
C ALA A 140 -7.15 -11.51 2.45
N ASP A 141 -8.28 -10.91 2.05
CA ASP A 141 -8.99 -11.29 0.82
C ASP A 141 -8.31 -10.74 -0.44
N LEU A 142 -7.81 -9.51 -0.33
CA LEU A 142 -7.14 -8.77 -1.39
C LEU A 142 -5.84 -8.15 -0.86
N VAL A 143 -4.78 -8.26 -1.64
CA VAL A 143 -3.51 -7.57 -1.41
C VAL A 143 -3.19 -6.71 -2.63
N VAL A 144 -2.89 -5.44 -2.38
CA VAL A 144 -2.52 -4.45 -3.38
C VAL A 144 -1.04 -4.14 -3.26
N HIS A 145 -0.35 -4.05 -4.38
CA HIS A 145 0.99 -3.48 -4.45
C HIS A 145 1.04 -2.40 -5.52
N SER A 146 1.54 -1.22 -5.16
CA SER A 146 2.08 -0.28 -6.14
C SER A 146 3.41 -0.82 -6.66
N LEU A 147 3.39 -1.33 -7.90
CA LEU A 147 4.58 -1.85 -8.57
C LEU A 147 5.57 -0.73 -8.89
N THR A 148 5.11 0.52 -8.94
CA THR A 148 5.91 1.74 -9.14
C THR A 148 7.06 1.87 -8.14
N LYS A 149 6.88 1.38 -6.91
CA LYS A 149 7.81 1.53 -5.80
C LYS A 149 8.89 0.44 -5.81
N TYR A 150 9.06 -0.31 -4.71
CA TYR A 150 10.11 -1.32 -4.56
C TYR A 150 10.17 -2.35 -5.69
N ILE A 151 9.02 -2.85 -6.18
CA ILE A 151 9.00 -3.93 -7.16
C ILE A 151 9.64 -3.50 -8.49
N ASN A 152 9.30 -2.32 -9.01
CA ASN A 152 10.04 -1.72 -10.12
C ASN A 152 11.44 -1.29 -9.66
N GLY A 153 11.51 -0.40 -8.68
CA GLY A 153 12.73 0.05 -8.02
C GLY A 153 13.62 1.00 -8.82
N HIS A 154 13.20 1.44 -10.01
CA HIS A 154 14.01 2.28 -10.90
C HIS A 154 13.35 3.63 -11.25
N GLY A 155 12.13 3.89 -10.79
CA GLY A 155 11.47 5.20 -10.94
C GLY A 155 11.05 5.52 -12.38
N ASP A 156 11.09 4.54 -13.27
CA ASP A 156 10.91 4.67 -14.72
C ASP A 156 9.61 4.04 -15.25
N ALA A 157 8.83 3.38 -14.39
CA ALA A 157 7.58 2.73 -14.75
C ALA A 157 6.55 2.79 -13.62
N MET A 158 5.30 3.05 -14.01
CA MET A 158 4.15 2.96 -13.11
C MET A 158 3.35 1.68 -13.38
N GLY A 159 2.84 1.10 -12.30
CA GLY A 159 1.96 -0.05 -12.35
C GLY A 159 1.49 -0.45 -10.96
N ALA A 160 0.51 -1.34 -10.92
CA ALA A 160 0.02 -1.97 -9.71
C ALA A 160 -0.36 -3.44 -9.96
N ALA A 161 -0.42 -4.20 -8.88
CA ALA A 161 -0.98 -5.54 -8.89
C ALA A 161 -2.00 -5.69 -7.75
N VAL A 162 -3.11 -6.37 -8.05
CA VAL A 162 -4.05 -6.85 -7.03
C VAL A 162 -4.05 -8.37 -7.06
N ILE A 163 -3.83 -8.97 -5.90
CA ILE A 163 -3.76 -10.42 -5.70
C ILE A 163 -4.82 -10.81 -4.69
N GLY A 164 -5.48 -11.94 -4.88
CA GLY A 164 -6.54 -12.42 -4.00
C GLY A 164 -7.13 -13.73 -4.50
N ARG A 165 -8.26 -14.13 -3.90
CA ARG A 165 -8.99 -15.34 -4.30
C ARG A 165 -9.43 -15.26 -5.77
N ALA A 166 -9.44 -16.41 -6.45
CA ALA A 166 -9.70 -16.48 -7.89
C ALA A 166 -11.06 -15.90 -8.30
N GLU A 167 -12.09 -16.02 -7.46
CA GLU A 167 -13.41 -15.43 -7.73
C GLU A 167 -13.37 -13.89 -7.71
N LEU A 168 -12.72 -13.31 -6.68
CA LEU A 168 -12.60 -11.86 -6.51
C LEU A 168 -11.78 -11.26 -7.65
N ILE A 169 -10.65 -11.88 -7.98
CA ILE A 169 -9.81 -11.42 -9.09
C ILE A 169 -10.51 -11.57 -10.45
N ARG A 170 -11.40 -12.55 -10.60
CA ARG A 170 -12.19 -12.69 -11.84
C ARG A 170 -13.20 -11.56 -11.99
N GLY A 171 -13.92 -11.21 -10.91
CA GLY A 171 -14.82 -10.05 -10.90
C GLY A 171 -14.07 -8.76 -11.20
N LEU A 172 -12.97 -8.53 -10.47
CA LEU A 172 -12.12 -7.36 -10.67
C LEU A 172 -11.55 -7.28 -12.11
N LYS A 173 -11.19 -8.41 -12.74
CA LYS A 173 -10.76 -8.42 -14.14
C LYS A 173 -11.86 -8.06 -15.12
N ALA A 174 -13.09 -8.49 -14.86
CA ALA A 174 -14.22 -8.13 -15.71
C ALA A 174 -14.39 -6.60 -15.70
N ASP A 175 -14.51 -6.00 -14.53
CA ASP A 175 -14.77 -4.57 -14.45
C ASP A 175 -13.57 -3.74 -14.91
N VAL A 176 -12.35 -4.11 -14.50
CA VAL A 176 -11.16 -3.30 -14.79
C VAL A 176 -10.78 -3.32 -16.26
N LEU A 177 -10.82 -4.49 -16.90
CA LEU A 177 -10.36 -4.62 -18.28
C LEU A 177 -11.41 -4.15 -19.29
N PHE A 178 -12.70 -4.19 -18.93
CA PHE A 178 -13.78 -3.87 -19.87
C PHE A 178 -14.49 -2.55 -19.56
N ASP A 179 -14.69 -2.19 -18.28
CA ASP A 179 -15.51 -1.04 -17.89
C ASP A 179 -14.67 0.16 -17.43
N VAL A 180 -13.70 -0.06 -16.55
CA VAL A 180 -12.86 1.01 -15.97
C VAL A 180 -11.72 1.41 -16.92
N GLY A 181 -11.19 0.45 -17.70
CA GLY A 181 -10.06 0.67 -18.61
C GLY A 181 -8.71 0.82 -17.90
N GLY A 182 -8.57 0.31 -16.68
CA GLY A 182 -7.37 0.44 -15.84
C GLY A 182 -6.15 -0.38 -16.27
N SER A 183 -6.09 -0.85 -17.51
CA SER A 183 -5.05 -1.76 -18.00
C SER A 183 -3.62 -1.16 -17.93
N ILE A 184 -2.64 -1.99 -17.62
CA ILE A 184 -1.22 -1.58 -17.63
C ILE A 184 -0.66 -1.59 -19.07
N SER A 185 0.20 -0.61 -19.38
CA SER A 185 1.02 -0.64 -20.60
C SER A 185 1.94 -1.86 -20.62
N LEU A 186 2.03 -2.54 -21.77
CA LEU A 186 2.94 -3.67 -21.95
C LEU A 186 4.42 -3.27 -21.75
N PHE A 187 4.78 -2.04 -22.13
CA PHE A 187 6.14 -1.54 -21.93
C PHE A 187 6.44 -1.30 -20.45
N ASN A 188 5.51 -0.72 -19.69
CA ASN A 188 5.65 -0.58 -18.24
C ASN A 188 5.73 -1.94 -17.56
N ALA A 189 4.89 -2.89 -17.97
CA ALA A 189 4.93 -4.26 -17.45
C ALA A 189 6.31 -4.90 -17.68
N TRP A 190 6.92 -4.70 -18.86
CA TRP A 190 8.28 -5.17 -19.15
C TRP A 190 9.34 -4.51 -18.27
N LEU A 191 9.30 -3.19 -18.10
CA LEU A 191 10.23 -2.47 -17.21
C LEU A 191 10.13 -2.96 -15.76
N ILE A 192 8.90 -3.12 -15.26
CA ILE A 192 8.64 -3.63 -13.91
C ILE A 192 9.16 -5.07 -13.76
N MET A 193 8.93 -5.94 -14.75
CA MET A 193 9.48 -7.30 -14.74
C MET A 193 11.02 -7.29 -14.75
N ARG A 194 11.66 -6.38 -15.49
CA ARG A 194 13.11 -6.20 -15.45
C ARG A 194 13.57 -5.78 -14.05
N GLY A 195 12.87 -4.84 -13.42
CA GLY A 195 13.19 -4.34 -12.09
C GLY A 195 13.00 -5.36 -10.96
N SER A 196 12.01 -6.25 -11.10
CA SER A 196 11.66 -7.23 -10.06
C SER A 196 12.71 -8.33 -9.89
N VAL A 197 13.49 -8.66 -10.92
CA VAL A 197 14.57 -9.66 -10.85
C VAL A 197 15.62 -9.29 -9.81
N THR A 198 15.89 -8.00 -9.62
CA THR A 198 16.88 -7.51 -8.64
C THR A 198 16.26 -7.14 -7.29
N LEU A 199 14.94 -7.34 -7.11
CA LEU A 199 14.23 -6.96 -5.88
C LEU A 199 14.86 -7.59 -4.61
N PRO A 200 15.20 -8.89 -4.54
CA PRO A 200 15.79 -9.46 -3.33
C PRO A 200 17.12 -8.82 -2.94
N LEU A 201 17.97 -8.51 -3.94
CA LEU A 201 19.28 -7.87 -3.71
C LEU A 201 19.11 -6.42 -3.26
N ARG A 202 18.19 -5.68 -3.89
CA ARG A 202 17.88 -4.29 -3.52
C ARG A 202 17.29 -4.21 -2.12
N LEU A 203 16.33 -5.07 -1.78
CA LEU A 203 15.74 -5.12 -0.44
C LEU A 203 16.81 -5.43 0.62
N ALA A 204 17.69 -6.41 0.37
CA ALA A 204 18.79 -6.69 1.30
C ALA A 204 19.69 -5.46 1.52
N GLN A 205 20.00 -4.71 0.45
CA GLN A 205 20.79 -3.49 0.54
C GLN A 205 20.05 -2.37 1.29
N HIS A 206 18.78 -2.11 0.95
CA HIS A 206 17.90 -1.15 1.63
C HIS A 206 17.88 -1.41 3.14
N MET A 207 17.61 -2.65 3.55
CA MET A 207 17.56 -3.03 4.97
C MET A 207 18.92 -2.91 5.67
N SER A 208 20.02 -3.30 4.99
CA SER A 208 21.37 -3.19 5.57
C SER A 208 21.82 -1.75 5.79
N THR A 209 21.27 -0.80 5.00
CA THR A 209 21.63 0.62 5.04
C THR A 209 20.70 1.41 5.96
N ALA A 210 19.42 1.01 5.99
CA ALA A 210 18.38 1.64 6.79
C ALA A 210 18.68 1.56 8.28
N ARG A 211 19.06 0.39 8.80
CA ARG A 211 19.31 0.19 10.24
C ARG A 211 20.45 1.07 10.78
N PRO A 212 21.69 1.05 10.25
CA PRO A 212 22.75 1.92 10.76
C PRO A 212 22.43 3.40 10.61
N THR A 213 21.70 3.80 9.55
CA THR A 213 21.31 5.19 9.37
C THR A 213 20.26 5.62 10.39
N ALA A 214 19.28 4.76 10.67
CA ALA A 214 18.29 4.97 11.72
C ALA A 214 18.97 5.13 13.10
N GLU A 215 19.88 4.21 13.43
CA GLU A 215 20.66 4.25 14.68
C GLU A 215 21.53 5.52 14.78
N ALA A 216 22.25 5.88 13.71
CA ALA A 216 23.08 7.08 13.66
C ALA A 216 22.26 8.37 13.80
N ARG A 217 21.08 8.44 13.17
CA ARG A 217 20.20 9.61 13.24
C ARG A 217 19.51 9.72 14.61
N SER A 218 19.06 8.62 15.20
CA SER A 218 18.50 8.64 16.57
C SER A 218 19.50 9.19 17.60
N THR A 219 20.79 8.84 17.43
CA THR A 219 21.87 9.36 18.28
C THR A 219 22.13 10.85 18.04
N ARG A 220 22.04 11.31 16.78
CA ARG A 220 22.31 12.70 16.37
C ARG A 220 21.18 13.67 16.72
N TYR A 221 19.94 13.21 16.78
CA TYR A 221 18.75 14.03 17.02
C TYR A 221 18.07 13.70 18.37
N ARG A 222 18.85 13.63 19.46
CA ARG A 222 18.31 13.46 20.82
C ARG A 222 17.22 14.50 21.09
N GLY A 223 15.99 14.04 21.35
CA GLY A 223 14.82 14.89 21.64
C GLY A 223 13.74 14.89 20.56
N LEU A 224 13.98 14.27 19.40
CA LEU A 224 12.95 14.02 18.38
C LEU A 224 12.47 12.57 18.47
N PRO A 225 11.15 12.29 18.40
CA PRO A 225 10.67 10.92 18.28
C PRO A 225 11.13 10.33 16.94
N VAL A 226 12.23 9.59 16.97
CA VAL A 226 12.66 8.76 15.85
C VAL A 226 11.96 7.42 16.01
N ALA A 227 10.85 7.25 15.31
CA ALA A 227 10.21 5.94 15.18
C ALA A 227 11.08 5.08 14.26
N ILE A 228 12.11 4.45 14.81
CA ILE A 228 12.70 3.26 14.21
C ILE A 228 11.69 2.16 14.50
N ASN A 229 10.74 1.92 13.59
CA ASN A 229 9.93 0.73 13.71
C ASN A 229 10.69 -0.43 13.04
N PRO A 230 11.33 -1.32 13.81
CA PRO A 230 11.70 -2.63 13.28
C PRO A 230 10.40 -3.32 12.88
N GLY A 231 10.00 -3.18 11.61
CA GLY A 231 8.67 -3.58 11.14
C GLY A 231 8.31 -5.01 11.56
N ALA A 232 7.22 -5.08 12.31
CA ALA A 232 6.54 -6.25 12.86
C ALA A 232 7.28 -7.01 13.99
N SER A 233 6.48 -7.50 14.93
CA SER A 233 6.84 -8.63 15.77
C SER A 233 7.59 -9.68 14.91
N PRO A 234 8.67 -10.32 15.42
CA PRO A 234 9.35 -11.43 14.76
C PRO A 234 8.42 -12.57 14.27
N VAL A 235 7.15 -12.55 14.68
CA VAL A 235 6.10 -13.52 14.39
C VAL A 235 5.53 -13.41 12.96
N GLN A 236 5.57 -12.26 12.28
CA GLN A 236 4.81 -12.08 11.01
C GLN A 236 5.64 -11.85 9.74
N THR A 237 6.81 -11.19 9.78
CA THR A 237 7.50 -10.76 8.55
C THR A 237 8.74 -11.55 8.17
N GLY A 238 9.37 -12.31 9.08
CA GLY A 238 10.60 -13.06 8.79
C GLY A 238 11.83 -12.21 8.32
N MET A 239 11.64 -10.93 8.03
CA MET A 239 12.62 -9.92 7.65
C MET A 239 12.16 -8.56 8.20
N LEU A 240 13.07 -7.87 8.91
CA LEU A 240 12.85 -6.52 9.42
C LEU A 240 12.76 -5.53 8.25
N CYS A 241 11.58 -4.92 8.05
CA CYS A 241 11.44 -3.73 7.23
C CYS A 241 11.86 -2.51 8.06
N PHE A 242 12.81 -1.72 7.57
CA PHE A 242 13.16 -0.44 8.17
C PHE A 242 12.70 0.69 7.26
N ILE A 243 11.58 1.31 7.61
CA ILE A 243 11.18 2.61 7.08
C ILE A 243 11.53 3.60 8.17
N LEU A 244 12.42 4.55 7.86
CA LEU A 244 12.82 5.56 8.84
C LEU A 244 11.88 6.75 8.73
N GLY A 245 10.87 6.83 9.59
CA GLY A 245 10.12 8.07 9.84
C GLY A 245 10.85 8.91 10.89
N ILE A 246 11.27 10.12 10.56
CA ILE A 246 11.82 11.09 11.50
C ILE A 246 10.78 12.19 11.69
N GLU A 247 10.09 12.16 12.82
CA GLU A 247 9.18 13.23 13.20
C GLU A 247 10.00 14.35 13.84
N ILE A 248 10.09 15.51 13.15
CA ILE A 248 10.87 16.64 13.63
C ILE A 248 9.93 17.60 14.37
N ALA A 249 9.71 17.32 15.65
CA ALA A 249 9.04 18.23 16.55
C ALA A 249 9.73 19.61 16.59
N GLU A 250 8.94 20.67 16.34
CA GLU A 250 9.13 22.06 16.75
C GLU A 250 10.04 23.02 15.96
N ASN A 251 10.52 22.73 14.74
CA ASN A 251 11.18 23.81 13.96
C ASN A 251 11.26 23.63 12.43
N PRO A 252 10.35 24.24 11.64
CA PRO A 252 10.38 24.19 10.17
C PRO A 252 11.71 24.67 9.56
N ARG A 253 12.40 25.62 10.20
CA ARG A 253 13.67 26.18 9.71
C ARG A 253 14.88 25.25 9.91
N ARG A 254 14.79 24.24 10.79
CA ARG A 254 15.82 23.19 10.91
C ARG A 254 15.66 22.13 9.82
N PHE A 255 14.43 21.88 9.38
CA PHE A 255 14.09 20.91 8.33
C PHE A 255 14.70 21.28 6.97
N ASP A 256 14.58 22.55 6.55
CA ASP A 256 15.17 23.11 5.33
C ASP A 256 16.69 22.91 5.20
N LYS A 257 17.39 22.81 6.35
CA LYS A 257 18.84 22.55 6.40
C LYS A 257 19.19 21.07 6.40
N LEU A 258 18.24 20.20 6.74
CA LEU A 258 18.37 18.74 6.81
C LEU A 258 18.01 18.06 5.48
N ALA A 259 16.99 18.58 4.80
CA ALA A 259 16.50 18.08 3.53
C ALA A 259 17.41 18.42 2.34
N ARG A 260 18.43 19.27 2.52
CA ARG A 260 19.46 19.58 1.53
C ARG A 260 20.74 18.75 1.75
N PRO A 261 20.82 17.49 1.28
CA PRO A 261 22.13 16.88 1.07
C PRO A 261 22.86 17.70 -0.01
N ARG A 262 24.15 17.99 0.21
CA ARG A 262 24.97 18.74 -0.75
C ARG A 262 25.09 18.05 -2.13
N ASP A 263 24.74 16.76 -2.23
CA ASP A 263 25.02 15.92 -3.40
C ASP A 263 23.91 14.89 -3.77
N ARG A 264 22.66 14.98 -3.27
CA ARG A 264 21.57 14.07 -3.71
C ARG A 264 20.37 14.84 -4.28
N PRO A 265 19.66 14.29 -5.28
CA PRO A 265 18.48 14.95 -5.82
C PRO A 265 17.40 15.08 -4.74
N THR A 266 16.97 16.32 -4.50
CA THR A 266 15.79 16.64 -3.70
C THR A 266 14.61 16.87 -4.64
N GLY A 267 13.53 16.12 -4.48
CA GLY A 267 12.28 16.33 -5.22
C GLY A 267 11.75 15.06 -5.89
N GLY A 268 10.73 14.45 -5.29
CA GLY A 268 9.92 13.41 -5.88
C GLY A 268 9.28 12.51 -4.84
N GLU A 269 7.95 12.30 -4.92
CA GLU A 269 7.12 11.45 -4.03
C GLU A 269 7.40 9.92 -4.17
N ALA A 270 8.59 9.54 -4.62
CA ALA A 270 8.92 8.17 -5.01
C ALA A 270 9.77 7.46 -3.94
N PHE A 271 9.28 6.28 -3.49
CA PHE A 271 9.94 5.42 -2.51
C PHE A 271 10.34 4.08 -3.11
N GLY A 272 11.33 3.41 -2.51
CA GLY A 272 11.80 2.09 -2.92
C GLY A 272 12.64 2.09 -4.20
N LEU A 273 13.21 3.24 -4.55
CA LEU A 273 14.08 3.44 -5.70
C LEU A 273 15.55 3.14 -5.34
N GLN A 274 16.37 2.83 -6.34
CA GLN A 274 17.82 2.65 -6.14
C GLN A 274 18.52 3.93 -5.66
N ASP A 275 18.01 5.09 -6.08
CA ASP A 275 18.47 6.37 -5.57
C ASP A 275 17.74 6.67 -4.26
N GLY A 276 18.46 7.04 -3.20
CA GLY A 276 17.85 7.40 -1.92
C GLY A 276 17.18 8.77 -2.01
N PHE A 277 15.87 8.84 -1.72
CA PHE A 277 15.09 10.07 -1.72
C PHE A 277 14.78 10.55 -0.29
N LEU A 278 14.72 11.87 -0.13
CA LEU A 278 14.16 12.54 1.03
C LEU A 278 12.79 13.09 0.62
N LEU A 279 11.73 12.66 1.28
CA LEU A 279 10.43 13.31 1.14
C LEU A 279 10.32 14.51 2.07
N GLU A 280 9.80 15.61 1.53
CA GLU A 280 9.27 16.73 2.29
C GLU A 280 7.74 16.61 2.23
N ASP A 281 7.08 16.32 3.36
CA ASP A 281 5.63 16.50 3.45
C ASP A 281 5.38 17.92 3.97
N GLY A 282 4.89 18.78 3.07
CA GLY A 282 4.86 20.23 3.21
C GLY A 282 3.59 20.78 3.86
N MET A 283 2.96 20.07 4.79
CA MET A 283 1.69 20.51 5.40
C MET A 283 1.66 20.17 6.90
N THR A 284 2.01 21.15 7.75
CA THR A 284 1.86 21.27 9.23
C THR A 284 3.19 21.35 10.03
N PRO A 285 3.18 21.90 11.28
CA PRO A 285 4.38 22.06 12.12
C PRO A 285 5.08 20.77 12.54
N ASP A 286 4.49 19.61 12.22
CA ASP A 286 4.92 18.26 12.60
C ASP A 286 5.47 17.49 11.39
N ALA A 287 6.42 18.08 10.67
CA ALA A 287 6.98 17.48 9.47
C ALA A 287 7.66 16.13 9.76
N VAL A 288 7.14 15.05 9.15
CA VAL A 288 7.73 13.71 9.18
C VAL A 288 8.61 13.52 7.94
N ALA A 289 9.92 13.44 8.12
CA ALA A 289 10.84 13.04 7.05
C ALA A 289 10.90 11.51 7.00
N VAL A 290 10.24 10.91 6.01
CA VAL A 290 10.42 9.48 5.71
C VAL A 290 11.64 9.32 4.83
N ILE A 291 12.65 8.63 5.35
CA ILE A 291 13.84 8.25 4.61
C ILE A 291 13.73 6.77 4.31
N ALA A 292 13.18 6.46 3.14
CA ALA A 292 13.39 5.15 2.54
C ALA A 292 14.82 5.14 2.00
N LEU A 293 15.70 4.40 2.67
CA LEU A 293 17.04 4.10 2.19
C LEU A 293 17.03 2.88 1.32
#